data_AF-A0A538F5J1-F1
#
_entry.id   AF-A0A538F5J1-F1
#
_cell.length_a   1.000
_cell.length_b   1.000
_cell.length_c   1.000
_cell.angle_alpha   90.00
_cell.angle_beta   90.00
_cell.angle_gamma   90.00
#
_symmetry.space_group_name_H-M   'P 1'
#
loop_
_entity.id
_entity.type
_entity.pdbx_description
1 polymer ?
#
loop_
_entity_poly.entity_id
_entity_poly.type
_entity_poly.pdbx_seq_one_letter_code
_entity_poly.pdbx_strand_id
1 'polypeptide(L)' 'MNEQPASPTKDELDAQVAELELAAARLRTEEMEPEEAAELVERCAELAARAGSALDREADARAGDADPGQERLL' A
#
# COMPACT_ATOMS: atom_id res chain seq x y z
N MET A 1 -4.65 26.29 0.38
CA MET A 1 -5.50 25.20 0.89
C MET A 1 -4.94 23.93 0.27
N ASN A 2 -3.94 23.33 0.92
CA ASN A 2 -3.34 22.08 0.45
C ASN A 2 -3.81 21.02 1.43
N GLU A 3 -4.93 20.39 1.12
CA GLU A 3 -5.38 19.18 1.79
C GLU A 3 -4.40 18.08 1.38
N GLN A 4 -3.40 17.83 2.23
CA GLN A 4 -2.62 16.61 2.13
C GLN A 4 -3.61 15.44 2.27
N PRO A 5 -3.69 14.50 1.31
CA PRO A 5 -4.55 13.34 1.48
C PRO A 5 -4.06 12.62 2.73
N ALA A 6 -4.94 12.46 3.72
CA ALA A 6 -4.66 11.71 4.93
C ALA A 6 -4.05 10.36 4.54
N SER A 7 -2.95 9.98 5.20
CA SER A 7 -2.36 8.65 5.04
C SER A 7 -3.48 7.61 5.14
N PRO A 8 -3.53 6.62 4.23
CA PRO A 8 -4.64 5.67 4.25
C PRO A 8 -4.63 4.94 5.59
N THR A 9 -5.83 4.79 6.11
CA THR A 9 -6.08 4.11 7.38
C THR A 9 -5.72 2.63 7.26
N LYS A 10 -5.50 1.98 8.39
CA LYS A 10 -5.22 0.54 8.44
C LYS A 10 -6.31 -0.28 7.72
N ASP A 11 -7.57 0.10 7.88
CA ASP A 11 -8.70 -0.57 7.24
C ASP A 11 -8.66 -0.44 5.70
N GLU A 12 -8.19 0.69 5.17
CA GLU A 12 -8.00 0.87 3.72
C GLU A 12 -6.84 0.04 3.19
N LEU A 13 -5.75 -0.08 3.95
CA LEU A 13 -4.63 -0.95 3.60
C LEU A 13 -5.06 -2.43 3.62
N ASP A 14 -5.78 -2.86 4.65
CA ASP A 14 -6.30 -4.23 4.75
C ASP A 14 -7.25 -4.55 3.57
N ALA A 15 -8.07 -3.58 3.15
CA ALA A 15 -8.91 -3.72 1.96
C ALA A 15 -8.09 -3.85 0.66
N GLN A 16 -7.02 -3.06 0.50
CA GLN A 16 -6.12 -3.16 -0.66
C GLN A 16 -5.41 -4.52 -0.70
N VAL A 17 -4.97 -5.04 0.45
CA VAL A 17 -4.36 -6.37 0.55
C VAL A 17 -5.36 -7.46 0.17
N ALA A 18 -6.60 -7.40 0.68
CA ALA A 18 -7.64 -8.37 0.33
C ALA A 18 -7.95 -8.37 -1.18
N GLU A 19 -7.96 -7.19 -1.81
CA GLU A 19 -8.16 -7.06 -3.26
C GLU A 19 -7.02 -7.70 -4.05
N LEU A 20 -5.77 -7.49 -3.63
CA LEU A 20 -4.58 -8.12 -4.23
C LEU A 20 -4.62 -9.65 -4.11
N GLU A 21 -4.99 -10.17 -2.93
CA GLU A 21 -5.10 -11.61 -2.71
C GLU A 21 -6.17 -12.26 -3.60
N LEU A 22 -7.32 -11.59 -3.75
CA LEU A 22 -8.39 -12.05 -4.64
C LEU A 22 -7.94 -12.04 -6.10
N ALA A 23 -7.28 -10.97 -6.56
CA ALA A 23 -6.74 -10.88 -7.92
C ALA A 23 -5.71 -11.99 -8.18
N ALA A 24 -4.78 -12.22 -7.24
CA ALA A 24 -3.81 -13.29 -7.33
C ALA A 24 -4.47 -14.68 -7.36
N ALA A 25 -5.55 -14.88 -6.59
CA ALA A 25 -6.33 -16.11 -6.64
C ALA A 25 -6.97 -16.32 -8.01
N ARG A 26 -7.53 -15.28 -8.62
CA ARG A 26 -8.09 -15.33 -9.98
C ARG A 26 -7.04 -15.64 -11.03
N LEU A 27 -5.89 -14.97 -11.01
CA LEU A 27 -4.79 -15.23 -11.95
C LEU A 27 -4.31 -16.68 -11.92
N ARG A 28 -4.25 -17.29 -10.73
CA ARG A 28 -3.86 -18.71 -10.56
C ARG A 28 -4.86 -19.71 -11.12
N THR A 29 -6.09 -19.30 -11.42
CA THR A 29 -7.07 -20.21 -12.06
C THR A 29 -6.70 -20.48 -13.52
N GLU A 30 -5.94 -19.58 -14.17
CA GLU A 30 -5.63 -19.64 -15.60
C GLU A 30 -6.88 -19.64 -16.51
N GLU A 31 -8.07 -19.35 -15.97
CA GLU A 31 -9.36 -19.27 -16.68
C GLU A 31 -9.66 -17.85 -17.19
N MET A 32 -8.62 -17.05 -17.43
CA MET A 32 -8.73 -15.65 -17.84
C MET A 32 -8.11 -15.45 -19.20
N GLU A 33 -8.73 -14.60 -20.02
CA GLU A 33 -8.13 -14.18 -21.28
C GLU A 33 -6.86 -13.34 -21.01
N PRO A 34 -5.83 -13.42 -21.88
CA PRO A 34 -4.56 -12.73 -21.66
C PRO A 34 -4.68 -11.22 -21.44
N GLU A 35 -5.62 -10.58 -22.13
CA GLU A 35 -5.90 -9.15 -22.00
C GLU A 35 -6.51 -8.81 -20.64
N GLU A 36 -7.48 -9.62 -20.17
CA GLU A 36 -8.07 -9.47 -18.83
C GLU A 36 -7.02 -9.72 -17.72
N ALA A 37 -6.14 -10.69 -17.92
CA ALA A 37 -5.05 -10.95 -16.99
C ALA A 37 -4.05 -9.78 -16.93
N ALA A 38 -3.74 -9.15 -18.07
CA ALA A 38 -2.84 -7.99 -18.14
C ALA A 38 -3.44 -6.79 -17.40
N GLU A 39 -4.71 -6.47 -17.63
CA GLU A 39 -5.43 -5.40 -16.92
C GLU A 39 -5.47 -5.65 -15.41
N LEU A 40 -5.71 -6.91 -15.01
CA LEU A 40 -5.73 -7.28 -13.59
C LEU A 40 -4.36 -7.13 -12.93
N VAL A 41 -3.28 -7.50 -13.63
CA VAL A 41 -1.89 -7.31 -13.15
C VAL A 41 -1.54 -5.83 -13.04
N GLU A 42 -1.94 -5.00 -14.00
CA GLU A 42 -1.72 -3.55 -13.95
C GLU A 42 -2.42 -2.93 -12.73
N ARG A 43 -3.68 -3.29 -12.49
CA ARG A 43 -4.42 -2.88 -11.28
C ARG A 43 -3.74 -3.34 -9.99
N CYS A 44 -3.18 -4.56 -9.98
CA CYS A 44 -2.40 -5.03 -8.83
C CYS A 44 -1.15 -4.17 -8.59
N ALA A 45 -0.45 -3.78 -9.66
CA ALA A 45 0.73 -2.92 -9.56
C ALA A 45 0.36 -1.53 -8.99
N GLU A 46 -0.76 -0.96 -9.42
CA GLU A 46 -1.27 0.31 -8.88
C GLU A 46 -1.61 0.22 -7.40
N LEU A 47 -2.33 -0.84 -6.99
CA LEU A 47 -2.67 -1.08 -5.59
C LEU A 47 -1.41 -1.26 -4.73
N ALA A 48 -0.45 -2.04 -5.20
CA ALA A 48 0.82 -2.26 -4.50
C ALA A 48 1.62 -0.95 -4.36
N ALA A 49 1.67 -0.12 -5.39
CA ALA A 49 2.35 1.18 -5.35
C ALA A 49 1.70 2.14 -4.34
N ARG A 50 0.37 2.15 -4.28
CA ARG A 50 -0.39 2.96 -3.30
C ARG A 50 -0.16 2.48 -1.87
N ALA A 51 -0.20 1.16 -1.64
CA ALA A 51 0.08 0.55 -0.35
C ALA A 51 1.52 0.83 0.11
N GLY A 52 2.50 0.66 -0.77
CA GLY A 52 3.91 0.98 -0.49
C GLY A 52 4.10 2.45 -0.10
N SER A 53 3.56 3.37 -0.89
CA SER A 53 3.63 4.81 -0.59
C SER A 53 2.97 5.18 0.75
N ALA A 54 1.95 4.44 1.17
CA ALA A 54 1.33 4.63 2.47
C ALA A 54 2.21 4.16 3.62
N LEU A 55 2.80 2.98 3.49
CA LEU A 55 3.72 2.40 4.46
C LEU A 55 4.97 3.27 4.62
N ASP A 56 5.51 3.79 3.51
CA ASP A 56 6.65 4.71 3.54
C ASP A 56 6.31 5.99 4.32
N ARG A 57 5.15 6.60 4.07
CA ARG A 57 4.69 7.77 4.85
C ARG A 57 4.51 7.46 6.33
N GLU A 58 4.00 6.29 6.68
CA GLU A 58 3.86 5.88 8.08
C GLU A 58 5.23 5.65 8.74
N ALA A 59 6.18 5.06 8.02
CA ALA A 59 7.55 4.88 8.48
C ALA A 59 8.25 6.23 8.70
N ASP A 60 8.12 7.16 7.76
CA ASP A 60 8.67 8.52 7.87
C ASP A 60 8.03 9.29 9.03
N ALA A 61 6.71 9.19 9.21
CA ALA A 61 6.02 9.83 10.33
C ALA A 61 6.51 9.30 11.68
N ARG A 62 6.68 7.98 11.82
CA ARG A 62 7.24 7.35 13.03
C ARG A 62 8.71 7.74 13.27
N ALA A 63 9.49 7.92 12.20
CA ALA A 63 10.87 8.37 12.28
C ALA A 63 10.97 9.88 12.63
N GLY A 64 10.03 10.71 12.16
CA GLY A 64 9.95 12.13 12.48
C GLY A 64 9.42 12.41 13.90
N ASP A 65 8.63 11.50 14.47
CA ASP A 65 8.20 11.52 15.87
C ASP A 65 9.30 11.08 16.86
N ALA A 66 10.43 10.56 16.36
CA ALA A 66 11.65 10.41 17.14
C ALA A 66 12.27 11.82 17.34
N ASP A 67 11.76 12.51 18.36
CA ASP A 67 12.21 13.81 18.83
C ASP A 67 13.76 13.95 18.85
N PRO A 68 14.34 15.08 18.41
CA PRO A 68 15.77 15.38 18.49
C PRO A 68 16.34 15.50 19.93
N GLY A 69 15.63 15.01 20.95
CA GLY A 69 16.05 14.94 22.35
C GLY A 69 16.45 13.54 22.85
N GLN A 70 16.40 12.49 22.03
CA GLN A 70 16.71 11.11 22.44
C GLN A 70 18.20 10.71 22.33
N GLU A 71 19.13 11.65 22.11
CA GLU A 71 20.57 11.47 22.36
C GLU A 71 21.02 12.11 23.69
N ARG A 72 20.26 11.87 24.76
CA ARG A 72 20.81 12.06 26.11
C ARG A 72 20.38 10.96 27.07
N LEU A 73 20.97 9.78 26.89
CA LEU A 73 21.24 8.93 28.03
C LEU A 73 22.52 8.11 27.81
N LEU A 74 23.53 8.48 28.61
CA LEU A 74 24.84 7.86 28.86
C LEU A 74 25.98 8.23 27.90
#